data_AF-A0AAW8KQZ8-F1
#
_entry.id   AF-A0AAW8KQZ8-F1
#
_cell.length_a   1.000
_cell.length_b   1.000
_cell.length_c   1.000
_cell.angle_alpha   90.00
_cell.angle_beta   90.00
_cell.angle_gamma   90.00
#
_symmetry.space_group_name_H-M   'P 1'
#
loop_
_entity.id
_entity.type
_entity.pdbx_description
1 polymer ?
#
loop_
_entity_poly.entity_id
_entity_poly.type
_entity_poly.pdbx_seq_one_letter_code
_entity_poly.pdbx_strand_id
1 'polypeptide(L)'
;FVLFMTVIFGGITLMLSDDFYIRLKAAILNLVFAGAFLVSPWFGKDRKPLIQRLFDPILDLSEKGWKNLNFAWAAMFVVMSCLHVFFAFLFHGGK
;
A
#
# COMPACT_ATOMS: atom_id res chain seq x y z
N PHE A 1 0.82 33.69 -6.28
CA PHE A 1 0.20 32.67 -7.15
C PHE A 1 0.22 31.29 -6.49
N VAL A 2 1.39 30.70 -6.23
CA VAL A 2 1.52 29.37 -5.59
C VAL A 2 0.77 29.27 -4.26
N LEU A 3 0.96 30.25 -3.36
CA LEU A 3 0.32 30.25 -2.04
C LEU A 3 -1.22 30.24 -2.10
N PHE A 4 -1.79 30.97 -3.07
CA PHE A 4 -3.23 31.04 -3.29
C PHE A 4 -3.80 29.70 -3.79
N MET A 5 -3.10 29.05 -4.71
CA MET A 5 -3.47 27.71 -5.17
C MET A 5 -3.32 26.67 -4.06
N THR A 6 -2.26 26.75 -3.24
CA THR A 6 -2.06 25.85 -2.10
C THR A 6 -3.16 25.99 -1.05
N VAL A 7 -3.61 27.22 -0.76
CA VAL A 7 -4.71 27.45 0.20
C VAL A 7 -6.05 26.96 -0.35
N ILE A 8 -6.34 27.17 -1.63
CA ILE A 8 -7.58 26.69 -2.25
C ILE A 8 -7.57 25.15 -2.36
N PHE A 9 -6.52 24.54 -2.90
CA PHE A 9 -6.44 23.08 -3.00
C PHE A 9 -6.32 22.41 -1.64
N GLY A 10 -5.55 22.98 -0.72
CA GLY A 10 -5.43 22.49 0.66
C GLY A 10 -6.74 22.64 1.44
N GLY A 11 -7.44 23.75 1.26
CA GLY A 11 -8.76 24.01 1.84
C GLY A 11 -9.84 23.10 1.28
N ILE A 12 -9.87 22.87 -0.05
CA ILE A 12 -10.76 21.90 -0.70
C ILE A 12 -10.41 20.47 -0.24
N THR A 13 -9.14 20.14 -0.05
CA THR A 13 -8.72 18.84 0.50
C THR A 13 -9.22 18.67 1.93
N LEU A 14 -9.18 19.71 2.77
CA LEU A 14 -9.77 19.72 4.12
C LEU A 14 -11.31 19.68 4.09
N MET A 15 -11.94 20.36 3.14
CA MET A 15 -13.40 20.50 3.07
C MET A 15 -14.07 19.26 2.44
N LEU A 16 -13.37 18.57 1.54
CA LEU A 16 -13.69 17.21 1.08
C LEU A 16 -13.07 16.13 1.99
N SER A 17 -12.41 16.48 3.10
CA SER A 17 -11.96 15.51 4.11
C SER A 17 -13.18 14.93 4.83
N ASP A 18 -13.93 14.12 4.12
CA ASP A 18 -14.53 12.96 4.72
C ASP A 18 -13.37 12.08 5.15
N ASP A 19 -12.94 12.24 6.40
CA ASP A 19 -11.82 11.52 7.02
C ASP A 19 -11.99 10.00 6.80
N PHE A 20 -13.24 9.55 6.67
CA PHE A 20 -13.58 8.22 6.18
C PHE A 20 -13.03 7.89 4.79
N TYR A 21 -13.21 8.76 3.79
CA TYR A 21 -12.78 8.53 2.40
C TYR A 21 -11.26 8.51 2.26
N ILE A 22 -10.54 9.38 2.99
CA ILE A 22 -9.07 9.40 2.99
C ILE A 22 -8.52 8.13 3.66
N ARG A 23 -9.07 7.74 4.81
CA ARG A 23 -8.67 6.51 5.54
C ARG A 23 -8.98 5.24 4.75
N LEU A 24 -10.16 5.17 4.15
CA LEU A 24 -10.59 4.02 3.34
C LEU A 24 -9.74 3.89 2.07
N LYS A 25 -9.42 5.01 1.40
CA LYS A 25 -8.53 5.01 0.23
C LYS A 25 -7.15 4.45 0.55
N ALA A 26 -6.58 4.80 1.71
CA ALA A 26 -5.29 4.28 2.16
C ALA A 26 -5.33 2.78 2.50
N ALA A 27 -6.41 2.29 3.12
CA ALA A 27 -6.58 0.88 3.46
C ALA A 27 -6.75 -0.01 2.22
N ILE A 28 -7.60 0.42 1.27
CA ILE A 28 -7.86 -0.28 0.00
C ILE A 28 -6.58 -0.35 -0.83
N LEU A 29 -5.81 0.73 -0.91
CA LEU A 29 -4.56 0.75 -1.66
C LEU A 29 -3.55 -0.28 -1.12
N ASN A 30 -3.39 -0.37 0.21
CA ASN A 30 -2.53 -1.40 0.82
C ASN A 30 -3.04 -2.83 0.54
N LEU A 31 -4.35 -3.04 0.52
CA LEU A 31 -4.96 -4.33 0.19
C LEU A 31 -4.73 -4.71 -1.28
N VAL A 32 -4.82 -3.74 -2.20
CA VAL A 32 -4.51 -3.92 -3.62
C VAL A 32 -3.03 -4.25 -3.80
N PHE A 33 -2.12 -3.55 -3.12
CA PHE A 33 -0.69 -3.90 -3.13
C PHE A 33 -0.44 -5.29 -2.57
N ALA A 34 -1.04 -5.65 -1.43
CA ALA A 34 -0.95 -7.00 -0.86
C ALA A 34 -1.38 -8.07 -1.87
N GLY A 35 -2.53 -7.89 -2.52
CA GLY A 35 -3.04 -8.77 -3.56
C GLY A 35 -2.10 -8.85 -4.76
N ALA A 36 -1.59 -7.72 -5.23
CA ALA A 36 -0.62 -7.68 -6.33
C ALA A 36 0.67 -8.44 -5.99
N PHE A 37 1.20 -8.28 -4.78
CA PHE A 37 2.37 -9.02 -4.32
C PHE A 37 2.08 -10.52 -4.17
N LEU A 38 0.90 -10.92 -3.67
CA LEU A 38 0.49 -12.32 -3.53
C LEU A 38 0.26 -13.02 -4.87
N VAL A 39 -0.32 -12.31 -5.85
CA VAL A 39 -0.65 -12.86 -7.17
C VAL A 39 0.55 -12.77 -8.13
N SER A 40 1.52 -11.87 -7.90
CA SER A 40 2.70 -11.71 -8.76
C SER A 40 3.54 -12.97 -9.01
N PRO A 41 3.74 -13.91 -8.05
CA PRO A 41 4.49 -15.14 -8.31
C PRO A 41 3.71 -16.12 -9.20
N TRP A 42 2.39 -15.94 -9.31
CA TRP A 42 1.49 -16.75 -10.13
C TRP A 42 1.15 -16.10 -11.49
N PHE A 43 1.32 -14.78 -11.63
CA PHE A 43 1.03 -14.02 -12.85
C PHE A 43 2.31 -13.61 -13.59
N GLY A 44 2.79 -14.49 -14.46
CA GLY A 44 3.88 -14.19 -15.40
C GLY A 44 4.54 -15.45 -15.95
N LYS A 45 4.85 -15.44 -17.25
CA LYS A 45 5.57 -16.53 -17.95
C LYS A 45 6.86 -16.97 -17.24
N ASP A 46 7.50 -16.05 -16.51
CA ASP A 46 8.79 -16.28 -15.85
C ASP A 46 8.69 -16.50 -14.32
N ARG A 47 7.49 -16.47 -13.72
CA ARG A 47 7.25 -16.60 -12.25
C ARG A 47 8.13 -15.71 -11.35
N LYS A 48 8.67 -14.61 -11.88
CA LYS A 48 9.51 -13.67 -11.13
C LYS A 48 8.63 -12.83 -10.19
N PRO A 49 8.89 -12.83 -8.88
CA PRO A 49 8.16 -12.00 -7.92
C PRO A 49 8.26 -10.52 -8.29
N LEU A 50 7.22 -9.73 -7.98
CA LEU A 50 7.21 -8.29 -8.30
C LEU A 50 8.41 -7.55 -7.69
N ILE A 51 8.78 -7.95 -6.47
CA ILE A 51 9.92 -7.41 -5.73
C ILE A 51 11.25 -7.69 -6.40
N GLN A 52 11.38 -8.84 -7.07
CA GLN A 52 12.57 -9.13 -7.84
C GLN A 52 12.71 -8.12 -8.98
N ARG A 53 11.63 -7.79 -9.70
CA ARG A 53 11.71 -6.81 -10.80
C ARG A 53 12.10 -5.40 -10.33
N LEU A 54 11.71 -5.04 -9.11
CA LEU A 54 12.00 -3.72 -8.53
C LEU A 54 13.44 -3.63 -8.00
N PHE A 55 13.96 -4.72 -7.42
CA PHE A 55 15.23 -4.72 -6.71
C PHE A 55 16.32 -5.61 -7.32
N ASP A 56 16.07 -6.27 -8.46
CA ASP A 56 17.05 -7.08 -9.22
C ASP A 56 18.40 -6.35 -9.40
N PRO A 57 18.42 -5.03 -9.73
CA PRO A 57 19.67 -4.32 -9.94
C PRO A 57 20.45 -4.01 -8.64
N ILE A 58 19.81 -4.17 -7.48
CA ILE A 58 20.28 -3.64 -6.19
C ILE A 58 20.64 -4.78 -5.23
N LEU A 59 19.90 -5.89 -5.28
CA LEU A 59 20.07 -7.04 -4.38
C LEU A 59 20.36 -8.28 -5.21
N ASP A 60 21.40 -9.02 -4.84
CA ASP A 60 21.68 -10.34 -5.39
C ASP A 60 21.14 -11.42 -4.44
N LEU A 61 20.02 -12.01 -4.82
CA LEU A 61 19.30 -13.01 -4.02
C LEU A 61 19.02 -14.26 -4.87
N SER A 62 19.08 -15.43 -4.23
CA SER A 62 18.63 -16.67 -4.86
C SER A 62 17.12 -16.62 -5.17
N GLU A 63 16.65 -17.44 -6.11
CA GLU A 63 15.20 -17.53 -6.43
C GLU A 63 14.32 -17.77 -5.19
N LYS A 64 14.83 -18.53 -4.21
CA LYS A 64 14.12 -18.78 -2.94
C LYS A 64 14.10 -17.54 -2.06
N GLY A 65 15.19 -16.77 -2.02
CA GLY A 65 15.27 -15.48 -1.33
C GLY A 65 14.25 -14.48 -1.85
N TRP A 66 14.11 -14.38 -3.18
CA TRP A 66 13.12 -13.50 -3.81
C TRP A 66 11.67 -13.87 -3.47
N LYS A 67 11.33 -15.16 -3.45
CA LYS A 67 10.00 -15.62 -3.05
C LYS A 67 9.69 -15.30 -1.59
N ASN A 68 10.66 -15.54 -0.70
CA ASN A 68 10.51 -15.24 0.72
C ASN A 68 10.34 -13.74 0.96
N LEU A 69 11.13 -12.90 0.28
CA LEU A 69 11.03 -11.44 0.40
C LEU A 69 9.69 -10.91 -0.13
N ASN A 70 9.22 -11.44 -1.25
CA ASN A 70 7.90 -11.10 -1.80
C ASN A 70 6.77 -11.48 -0.84
N PHE A 71 6.85 -12.66 -0.20
CA PHE A 71 5.86 -13.09 0.78
C PHE A 71 5.91 -12.24 2.06
N ALA A 72 7.11 -11.89 2.54
CA ALA A 72 7.28 -10.98 3.68
C ALA A 72 6.66 -9.60 3.41
N TRP A 73 6.83 -9.08 2.20
CA TRP A 73 6.21 -7.83 1.77
C TRP A 73 4.69 -7.93 1.63
N ALA A 74 4.18 -9.02 1.06
CA ALA A 74 2.74 -9.26 1.03
C ALA A 74 2.16 -9.29 2.45
N ALA A 75 2.81 -10.00 3.38
CA ALA A 75 2.42 -10.04 4.79
C ALA A 75 2.47 -8.64 5.43
N MET A 76 3.52 -7.85 5.18
CA MET A 76 3.61 -6.46 5.66
C MET A 76 2.43 -5.61 5.18
N PHE A 77 2.08 -5.69 3.89
CA PHE A 77 0.96 -4.94 3.33
C PHE A 77 -0.39 -5.39 3.88
N VAL A 78 -0.59 -6.69 4.11
CA VAL A 78 -1.79 -7.21 4.78
C VAL A 78 -1.89 -6.67 6.21
N VAL A 79 -0.81 -6.77 6.99
CA VAL A 79 -0.76 -6.24 8.36
C VAL A 79 -1.03 -4.73 8.37
N MET A 80 -0.44 -3.97 7.45
CA MET A 80 -0.66 -2.54 7.34
C MET A 80 -2.11 -2.20 6.96
N SER A 81 -2.71 -2.98 6.06
CA SER A 81 -4.14 -2.82 5.71
C SER A 81 -5.04 -3.11 6.91
N CYS A 82 -4.79 -4.19 7.65
CA CYS A 82 -5.49 -4.50 8.89
C CYS A 82 -5.35 -3.38 9.93
N LEU A 83 -4.15 -2.82 10.09
CA LEU A 83 -3.91 -1.68 10.99
C LEU A 83 -4.67 -0.43 10.53
N HIS A 84 -4.66 -0.10 9.24
CA HIS A 84 -5.43 1.03 8.71
C HIS A 84 -6.93 0.86 8.97
N VAL A 85 -7.48 -0.34 8.74
CA VAL A 85 -8.88 -0.64 9.05
C VAL A 85 -9.13 -0.56 10.56
N PHE A 86 -8.26 -1.14 11.38
CA PHE A 86 -8.38 -1.09 12.84
C PHE A 86 -8.39 0.35 13.37
N PHE A 87 -7.46 1.20 12.94
CA PHE A 87 -7.42 2.59 13.37
C PHE A 87 -8.60 3.40 12.82
N ALA A 88 -8.99 3.19 11.56
CA ALA A 88 -10.08 3.92 10.94
C ALA A 88 -11.46 3.61 11.53
N PHE A 89 -11.73 2.35 11.88
CA PHE A 89 -13.05 1.91 12.31
C PHE A 89 -13.16 1.67 13.83
N LEU A 90 -12.07 1.22 14.47
CA LEU A 90 -12.09 0.78 15.87
C LEU A 90 -11.57 1.85 16.82
N PHE A 91 -10.56 2.62 16.41
CA PHE A 91 -9.97 3.67 17.26
C PHE A 91 -10.72 5.01 17.15
N HIS A 92 -11.22 5.36 15.97
CA HIS A 92 -12.01 6.60 15.77
C HIS A 92 -13.50 6.47 16.15
N GLY A 93 -13.96 5.27 16.52
CA GLY A 93 -15.26 5.09 17.21
C GLY A 93 -15.22 5.52 18.68
N GLY A 94 -14.05 5.91 19.18
CA GLY A 94 -13.82 6.39 20.54
C GLY A 94 -13.40 7.86 20.57
N LYS A 95 -14.38 8.75 20.38
CA LYS A 95 -14.36 10.22 20.58
C LYS A 95 -13.73 11.05 19.46
#